data_AF-A0A935MAR8-F1
#
_entry.id   AF-A0A935MAR8-F1
#
_cell.length_a   1.000
_cell.length_b   1.000
_cell.length_c   1.000
_cell.angle_alpha   90.00
_cell.angle_beta   90.00
_cell.angle_gamma   90.00
#
_symmetry.space_group_name_H-M   'P 1'
#
loop_
_entity.id
_entity.type
_entity.pdbx_description
1 polymer ?
#
loop_
_entity_poly.entity_id
_entity_poly.type
_entity_poly.pdbx_seq_one_letter_code
_entity_poly.pdbx_strand_id
1 'polypeptide(L)'
;MINRVKGGESSHNFGTAIDVVPIIDGNADWNTDWNIIAKIGKELGFSRGGDWESFKDKPHFEMNFGHSLADLRSRYNQGLIRDGYVIQTA
;
A
#
# COMPACT_ATOMS: atom_id res chain seq x y z
N MET A 1 10.56 4.10 4.03
CA MET A 1 10.71 2.90 3.19
C MET A 1 12.16 2.73 2.75
N ILE A 2 12.80 1.63 3.13
CA ILE A 2 13.92 1.08 2.35
C ILE A 2 13.28 -0.03 1.52
N ASN A 3 13.04 0.19 0.23
CA ASN A 3 12.45 -0.83 -0.62
C ASN A 3 13.55 -1.83 -1.05
N ARG A 4 13.35 -3.10 -0.74
CA ARG A 4 14.16 -4.21 -1.30
C ARG A 4 13.59 -4.73 -2.63
N VAL A 5 12.55 -4.08 -3.15
CA VAL A 5 11.75 -4.54 -4.30
C VAL A 5 11.96 -3.63 -5.51
N LYS A 6 11.97 -4.21 -6.72
CA LYS A 6 12.21 -3.47 -7.96
C LYS A 6 10.98 -2.67 -8.36
N GLY A 7 11.15 -1.74 -9.31
CA GLY A 7 10.02 -1.03 -9.92
C GLY A 7 9.03 -2.00 -10.55
N GLY A 8 7.74 -1.82 -10.26
CA GLY A 8 6.65 -2.69 -10.71
C GLY A 8 6.38 -3.89 -9.81
N GLU A 9 7.07 -4.01 -8.67
CA GLU A 9 6.89 -5.09 -7.69
C GLU A 9 6.29 -4.59 -6.36
N SER A 10 5.80 -3.35 -6.31
CA SER A 10 5.13 -2.77 -5.15
C SER A 10 3.82 -2.09 -5.55
N SER A 11 2.81 -2.16 -4.68
CA SER A 11 1.53 -1.48 -4.83
C SER A 11 1.69 0.05 -4.93
N HIS A 12 2.76 0.60 -4.33
CA HIS A 12 3.14 2.00 -4.49
C HIS A 12 3.43 2.39 -5.94
N ASN A 13 3.87 1.44 -6.78
CA ASN A 13 4.13 1.70 -8.21
C ASN A 13 2.84 1.85 -9.02
N PHE A 14 1.70 1.46 -8.45
CA PHE A 14 0.40 1.48 -9.11
C PHE A 14 -0.58 2.46 -8.46
N GLY A 15 -0.13 3.24 -7.47
CA GLY A 15 -0.96 4.22 -6.75
C GLY A 15 -2.01 3.58 -5.84
N THR A 16 -1.84 2.31 -5.49
CA THR A 16 -2.80 1.53 -4.68
C THR A 16 -2.35 1.32 -3.24
N ALA A 17 -1.27 1.98 -2.82
CA ALA A 17 -0.76 1.90 -1.46
C ALA A 17 -0.34 3.25 -0.89
N ILE A 18 -0.35 3.30 0.45
CA ILE A 18 0.12 4.42 1.26
C ILE A 18 0.89 3.87 2.45
N ASP A 19 1.85 4.66 2.93
CA ASP A 19 2.51 4.42 4.21
C ASP A 19 2.14 5.54 5.17
N VAL A 20 1.77 5.19 6.39
CA VAL A 20 1.30 6.15 7.40
C VAL A 20 2.10 6.08 8.69
N VAL A 21 2.20 7.22 9.36
CA VAL A 21 2.82 7.36 10.68
C VAL A 21 2.05 8.45 11.45
N PRO A 22 1.76 8.26 12.75
CA PRO A 22 1.12 9.31 13.52
C PRO A 22 2.09 10.46 13.76
N ILE A 23 1.54 11.67 13.81
CA ILE A 23 2.26 12.88 14.18
C ILE A 23 1.86 13.27 15.60
N ILE A 24 2.80 13.29 16.53
CA ILE A 24 2.62 13.71 17.93
C ILE A 24 3.54 14.90 18.17
N ASP A 25 2.98 16.01 18.64
CA ASP A 25 3.71 17.26 18.88
C ASP A 25 4.55 17.72 17.68
N GLY A 26 4.00 17.56 16.47
CA GLY A 26 4.65 17.94 15.21
C GLY A 26 5.72 16.96 14.71
N ASN A 27 5.95 15.85 15.40
CA ASN A 27 6.97 14.86 15.04
C ASN A 27 6.35 13.51 14.68
N ALA A 28 6.96 12.79 13.74
CA ALA A 28 6.57 11.43 13.40
C ALA A 28 6.93 10.47 14.53
N ASP A 29 5.93 9.79 15.10
CA ASP A 29 6.13 8.79 16.14
C ASP A 29 6.10 7.37 15.55
N TRP A 30 7.30 6.77 15.47
CA TRP A 30 7.48 5.40 15.00
C TRP A 30 7.31 4.36 16.13
N ASN A 31 7.29 4.80 17.39
CA ASN A 31 7.10 3.97 18.58
C ASN A 31 5.66 4.03 19.10
N THR A 32 4.72 3.92 18.16
CA THR A 32 3.29 4.02 18.42
C THR A 32 2.61 2.64 18.55
N ASP A 33 1.38 2.62 19.06
CA ASP A 33 0.52 1.43 18.98
C ASP A 33 -0.07 1.29 17.58
N TRP A 34 0.65 0.52 16.76
CA TRP A 34 0.26 0.19 15.39
C TRP A 34 -1.10 -0.52 15.27
N ASN A 35 -1.66 -1.11 16.33
CA ASN A 35 -2.96 -1.79 16.25
C ASN A 35 -4.12 -0.80 16.15
N ILE A 36 -4.02 0.38 16.78
CA ILE A 36 -5.01 1.45 16.66
C ILE A 36 -5.09 1.94 15.22
N ILE A 37 -3.92 2.20 14.62
CA ILE A 37 -3.81 2.64 13.21
C ILE A 37 -4.31 1.53 12.27
N ALA A 38 -3.95 0.28 12.54
CA ALA A 38 -4.40 -0.88 11.77
C ALA A 38 -5.93 -0.99 11.76
N LYS A 39 -6.58 -0.80 12.91
CA LYS A 39 -8.04 -0.86 13.02
C LYS A 39 -8.72 0.17 12.13
N ILE A 40 -8.28 1.43 12.18
CA ILE A 40 -8.83 2.52 11.37
C ILE A 40 -8.66 2.22 9.88
N GLY A 41 -7.46 1.82 9.45
CA GLY A 41 -7.19 1.49 8.04
C GLY A 41 -8.09 0.35 7.53
N LYS A 42 -8.28 -0.69 8.34
CA LYS A 42 -9.17 -1.83 7.99
C LYS A 42 -10.64 -1.44 7.93
N GLU A 43 -11.11 -0.58 8.84
CA GLU A 43 -12.48 -0.05 8.80
C GLU A 43 -12.75 0.76 7.52
N LEU A 44 -11.72 1.39 6.96
CA LEU A 44 -11.77 2.08 5.67
C LEU A 44 -11.62 1.14 4.46
N GLY A 45 -11.34 -0.15 4.68
CA GLY A 45 -11.21 -1.17 3.64
C GLY A 45 -9.79 -1.46 3.17
N PHE A 46 -8.75 -0.95 3.85
CA PHE A 46 -7.35 -1.24 3.50
C PHE A 46 -6.93 -2.62 4.03
N SER A 47 -6.11 -3.30 3.24
CA SER A 47 -5.21 -4.35 3.72
C SER A 47 -3.97 -3.71 4.34
N ARG A 48 -3.35 -4.36 5.33
CA ARG A 48 -2.19 -3.80 6.06
C ARG A 48 -0.98 -4.71 5.98
N GLY A 49 0.19 -4.13 5.68
CA GLY A 49 1.46 -4.86 5.58
C GLY A 49 1.97 -5.42 6.90
N GLY A 50 1.55 -4.84 8.04
CA GLY A 50 1.90 -5.37 9.36
C GLY A 50 1.28 -6.72 9.69
N ASP A 51 0.30 -7.17 8.90
CA ASP A 51 -0.40 -8.44 9.09
C ASP A 51 0.14 -9.56 8.19
N TRP A 52 1.08 -9.26 7.29
CA TRP A 52 1.73 -10.27 6.46
C TRP A 52 2.45 -11.32 7.30
N GLU A 53 2.48 -12.57 6.83
CA GLU A 53 3.13 -13.68 7.54
C GLU A 53 4.65 -13.49 7.65
N SER A 54 5.26 -12.88 6.63
CA SER A 54 6.68 -12.54 6.56
C SER A 54 6.85 -11.11 6.04
N PHE A 55 8.03 -10.51 6.28
CA PHE A 55 8.34 -9.14 5.86
C PHE A 55 7.33 -8.07 6.31
N LYS A 56 6.86 -8.19 7.57
CA LYS A 56 5.87 -7.28 8.15
C LYS A 56 6.28 -5.81 8.03
N ASP A 57 5.45 -5.03 7.35
CA ASP A 57 5.62 -3.59 7.15
C ASP A 57 4.45 -2.84 7.81
N LYS A 58 4.62 -2.46 9.08
CA LYS A 58 3.52 -1.90 9.89
C LYS A 58 2.94 -0.57 9.36
N PRO A 59 3.76 0.36 8.83
CA PRO A 59 3.29 1.57 8.17
C PRO A 59 2.46 1.34 6.91
N HIS A 60 2.65 0.21 6.22
CA HIS A 60 2.12 -0.03 4.88
C HIS A 60 0.64 -0.40 4.87
N PHE A 61 -0.13 0.25 4.00
CA PHE A 61 -1.53 -0.06 3.71
C PHE A 61 -1.76 -0.07 2.19
N GLU A 62 -2.58 -1.01 1.73
CA GLU A 62 -2.89 -1.14 0.31
C GLU A 62 -4.36 -1.48 0.04
N MET A 63 -4.85 -1.02 -1.10
CA MET A 63 -6.14 -1.34 -1.69
C MET A 63 -5.92 -1.67 -3.16
N ASN A 64 -5.73 -2.94 -3.49
CA ASN A 64 -5.50 -3.36 -4.88
C ASN A 64 -6.80 -3.65 -5.66
N PHE A 65 -7.97 -3.38 -5.07
CA PHE A 65 -9.30 -3.50 -5.69
C PHE A 65 -9.55 -4.83 -6.41
N GLY A 66 -9.07 -5.93 -5.82
CA GLY A 66 -9.23 -7.29 -6.34
C GLY A 66 -8.15 -7.74 -7.32
N HIS A 67 -7.17 -6.90 -7.65
CA HIS A 67 -6.04 -7.27 -8.51
C HIS A 67 -4.84 -7.76 -7.69
N SER A 68 -4.08 -8.70 -8.26
CA SER A 68 -2.73 -8.97 -7.77
C SER A 68 -1.73 -7.93 -8.30
N LEU A 69 -0.54 -7.85 -7.67
CA LEU A 69 0.56 -7.04 -8.20
C LEU A 69 0.96 -7.43 -9.63
N ALA A 70 0.88 -8.73 -9.94
CA ALA A 70 1.17 -9.23 -11.29
C ALA A 70 0.14 -8.70 -12.30
N ASP A 71 -1.13 -8.63 -11.92
CA ASP A 71 -2.20 -8.09 -12.78
C ASP A 71 -2.04 -6.60 -13.01
N LEU A 72 -1.78 -5.82 -11.95
CA LEU A 72 -1.54 -4.38 -12.06
C LEU A 72 -0.33 -4.08 -12.96
N ARG A 73 0.76 -4.84 -12.82
CA ARG A 73 1.93 -4.75 -13.69
C ARG A 73 1.60 -5.12 -15.14
N SER A 74 0.83 -6.18 -15.35
CA SER A 74 0.40 -6.60 -16.68
C SER A 74 -0.42 -5.51 -17.37
N ARG A 75 -1.39 -4.92 -16.65
CA ARG A 75 -2.23 -3.81 -17.14
C ARG A 75 -1.39 -2.58 -17.49
N TYR A 76 -0.41 -2.23 -16.64
CA TYR A 76 0.54 -1.15 -16.93
C TYR A 76 1.31 -1.42 -18.24
N ASN A 77 1.86 -2.62 -18.40
CA ASN A 77 2.61 -2.99 -19.60
C ASN A 77 1.75 -3.02 -20.87
N GLN A 78 0.44 -3.25 -20.74
CA GLN A 78 -0.54 -3.19 -21.83
C GLN A 78 -0.99 -1.75 -22.16
N GLY A 79 -0.53 -0.74 -21.41
CA GLY A 79 -0.93 0.65 -21.59
C GLY A 79 -2.35 0.94 -21.11
N LEU A 80 -2.92 0.10 -20.23
CA LEU A 80 -4.24 0.31 -19.62
C LEU A 80 -4.14 1.39 -18.53
N ILE A 81 -3.84 2.61 -18.96
CA ILE A 81 -3.60 3.78 -18.13
C ILE A 81 -4.64 4.86 -18.44
N ARG A 82 -5.23 5.45 -17.40
CA ARG A 82 -6.09 6.63 -17.50
C ARG A 82 -5.61 7.67 -16.51
N ASP A 83 -5.36 8.89 -16.98
CA ASP A 83 -4.91 10.03 -16.16
C ASP A 83 -3.63 9.73 -15.35
N GLY A 84 -2.75 8.87 -15.87
CA GLY A 84 -1.51 8.45 -15.20
C GLY A 84 -1.67 7.29 -14.22
N TYR A 85 -2.88 6.73 -14.06
CA TYR A 85 -3.16 5.62 -13.16
C TYR A 85 -3.51 4.35 -13.93
N VAL A 86 -3.09 3.19 -13.42
CA VAL A 86 -3.52 1.89 -13.96
C VAL A 86 -5.03 1.76 -13.78
N ILE A 87 -5.73 1.38 -14.85
CA ILE A 87 -7.17 1.15 -14.83
C ILE A 87 -7.46 -0.11 -14.01
N GLN A 88 -8.18 0.07 -12.91
CA GLN A 88 -8.49 -0.97 -11.93
C GLN A 88 -9.94 -1.48 -12.02
N THR A 89 -10.75 -0.93 -12.93
CA THR A 89 -12.10 -1.46 -13.22
C THR A 89 -12.00 -2.75 -14.03
N ALA A 90 -12.96 -3.66 -13.78
CA ALA A 90 -13.22 -4.83 -14.62
C ALA A 90 -13.80 -4.41 -15.97
#